data_AF-A0A2V7SIC1-F1
#
_entry.id   AF-A0A2V7SIC1-F1
#
_cell.length_a   1.000
_cell.length_b   1.000
_cell.length_c   1.000
_cell.angle_alpha   90.00
_cell.angle_beta   90.00
_cell.angle_gamma   90.00
#
_symmetry.space_group_name_H-M   'P 1'
#
loop_
_entity.id
_entity.type
_entity.pdbx_description
1 polymer ?
#
loop_
_entity_poly.entity_id
_entity_poly.type
_entity_poly.pdbx_seq_one_letter_code
_entity_poly.pdbx_strand_id
1 'polypeptide(L)'
;MKLSPHKVFVFAGFGCGGLLAALMILGLFVARNEEAKHPGSRPVQPVFAPAAALDSLRNLDVRSLAGRSDPRDALAPQGRVNGASLALAVWRGQRIASLSVTFGDTFPAGSTERQAWLAAGASYFVDTLVRAARLPWRLAEAAPDTGDAFVPAVRSRPVLATARAMLARVQLDLDARRHASADTVLRAVVTIAYGLEADPRLSVAALGARIERDAADLRARHRELWRGEAGARVRATLAQADSSSRVLGRLQTLAWVAGIAPDNAAGLAELAADPRPPVAVRTELVRVIADGWLQDPDEMSRGISRKRHEALERLQQDTLPPAMRAALRAALAFKDPGMLGRFRRMVAYTQVTAP
;
A
#
# COMPACT_ATOMS: atom_id res chain seq x y z
N MET A 1 39.30 -22.65 -43.34
CA MET A 1 39.26 -21.17 -43.16
C MET A 1 39.38 -20.85 -41.67
N LYS A 2 40.49 -20.27 -41.21
CA LYS A 2 40.68 -19.87 -39.81
C LYS A 2 40.00 -18.51 -39.60
N LEU A 3 38.93 -18.45 -38.79
CA LEU A 3 38.33 -17.20 -38.34
C LEU A 3 39.27 -16.51 -37.34
N SER A 4 39.64 -15.25 -37.61
CA SER A 4 40.47 -14.48 -36.69
C SER A 4 39.67 -14.10 -35.43
N PRO A 5 40.30 -14.08 -34.24
CA PRO A 5 39.64 -13.77 -32.96
C PRO A 5 38.99 -12.37 -32.94
N HIS A 6 39.47 -11.45 -33.77
CA HIS A 6 38.88 -10.13 -33.96
C HIS A 6 37.47 -10.21 -34.60
N LYS A 7 37.22 -11.14 -35.53
CA LYS A 7 35.89 -11.29 -36.15
C LYS A 7 34.87 -11.88 -35.15
N VAL A 8 35.31 -12.76 -34.25
CA VAL A 8 34.46 -13.32 -33.20
C VAL A 8 34.07 -12.27 -32.15
N PHE A 9 34.98 -11.38 -31.76
CA PHE A 9 34.68 -10.27 -30.84
C PHE A 9 33.72 -9.25 -31.43
N VAL A 10 33.86 -8.91 -32.72
CA VAL A 10 32.95 -7.97 -33.40
C VAL A 10 31.55 -8.59 -33.55
N PHE A 11 31.44 -9.88 -33.88
CA PHE A 11 30.15 -10.56 -33.94
C PHE A 11 29.50 -10.76 -32.56
N ALA A 12 30.27 -11.04 -31.51
CA ALA A 12 29.75 -11.16 -30.15
C ALA A 12 29.31 -9.80 -29.56
N GLY A 13 30.06 -8.73 -29.85
CA GLY A 13 29.73 -7.35 -29.45
C GLY A 13 28.49 -6.81 -30.16
N PHE A 14 28.34 -7.07 -31.47
CA PHE A 14 27.12 -6.75 -32.21
C PHE A 14 25.93 -7.63 -31.82
N GLY A 15 26.16 -8.89 -31.42
CA GLY A 15 25.11 -9.79 -30.95
C GLY A 15 24.46 -9.31 -29.66
N CYS A 16 25.26 -8.93 -28.65
CA CYS A 16 24.71 -8.37 -27.40
C CYS A 16 24.16 -6.95 -27.59
N GLY A 17 24.88 -6.07 -28.32
CA GLY A 17 24.39 -4.71 -28.59
C GLY A 17 23.11 -4.68 -29.42
N GLY A 18 23.01 -5.57 -30.42
CA GLY A 18 21.83 -5.76 -31.26
C GLY A 18 20.66 -6.38 -30.50
N LEU A 19 20.91 -7.33 -29.59
CA LEU A 19 19.88 -7.89 -28.71
C LEU A 19 19.37 -6.82 -27.73
N LEU A 20 20.26 -5.99 -27.18
CA LEU A 20 19.89 -4.92 -26.25
C LEU A 20 19.12 -3.81 -26.98
N ALA A 21 19.51 -3.47 -28.22
CA ALA A 21 18.77 -2.56 -29.08
C ALA A 21 17.40 -3.13 -29.48
N ALA A 22 17.32 -4.41 -29.82
CA ALA A 22 16.06 -5.10 -30.12
C ALA A 22 15.15 -5.18 -28.90
N LEU A 23 15.69 -5.45 -27.70
CA LEU A 23 14.95 -5.45 -26.44
C LEU A 23 14.52 -4.03 -26.03
N MET A 24 15.32 -3.01 -26.31
CA MET A 24 14.96 -1.60 -26.13
C MET A 24 13.85 -1.18 -27.10
N ILE A 25 13.95 -1.54 -28.38
CA ILE A 25 12.94 -1.25 -29.40
C ILE A 25 11.66 -2.02 -29.10
N LEU A 26 11.75 -3.29 -28.70
CA LEU A 26 10.61 -4.10 -28.28
C LEU A 26 10.00 -3.56 -26.99
N GLY A 27 10.82 -3.11 -26.03
CA GLY A 27 10.38 -2.42 -24.81
C GLY A 27 9.68 -1.10 -25.12
N LEU A 28 10.18 -0.33 -26.09
CA LEU A 28 9.56 0.89 -26.62
C LEU A 28 8.25 0.57 -27.35
N PHE A 29 8.19 -0.52 -28.11
CA PHE A 29 6.98 -0.96 -28.82
C PHE A 29 5.93 -1.51 -27.86
N VAL A 30 6.33 -2.23 -26.81
CA VAL A 30 5.44 -2.70 -25.74
C VAL A 30 4.95 -1.51 -24.92
N ALA A 31 5.82 -0.56 -24.57
CA ALA A 31 5.43 0.69 -23.91
C ALA A 31 4.47 1.52 -24.78
N ARG A 32 4.74 1.66 -26.08
CA ARG A 32 3.84 2.32 -27.04
C ARG A 32 2.53 1.56 -27.25
N ASN A 33 2.54 0.23 -27.25
CA ASN A 33 1.32 -0.57 -27.41
C ASN A 33 0.48 -0.58 -26.12
N GLU A 34 1.08 -0.50 -24.94
CA GLU A 34 0.37 -0.25 -23.68
C GLU A 34 -0.27 1.16 -23.68
N GLU A 35 0.47 2.18 -24.15
CA GLU A 35 -0.08 3.52 -24.37
C GLU A 35 -1.16 3.58 -25.46
N ALA A 36 -1.05 2.77 -26.51
CA ALA A 36 -2.04 2.70 -27.60
C ALA A 36 -3.28 1.88 -27.25
N LYS A 37 -3.15 0.86 -26.38
CA LYS A 37 -4.30 0.12 -25.82
C LYS A 37 -5.04 0.93 -24.76
N HIS A 38 -4.37 1.89 -24.13
CA HIS A 38 -4.96 2.77 -23.14
C HIS A 38 -4.48 4.23 -23.29
N PRO A 39 -4.87 4.91 -24.39
CA PRO A 39 -4.48 6.30 -24.62
C PRO A 39 -5.07 7.16 -23.50
N GLY A 40 -4.21 7.74 -22.67
CA GLY A 40 -4.61 8.56 -21.50
C GLY A 40 -4.72 7.82 -20.15
N SER A 41 -4.32 6.54 -20.04
CA SER A 41 -4.41 5.79 -18.77
C SER A 41 -3.38 6.16 -17.71
N ARG A 42 -2.30 6.84 -18.08
CA ARG A 42 -1.51 7.60 -17.11
C ARG A 42 -2.11 9.00 -17.11
N PRO A 43 -2.81 9.42 -16.03
CA PRO A 43 -3.20 10.81 -15.92
C PRO A 43 -1.93 11.63 -16.03
N VAL A 44 -1.76 12.38 -17.13
CA VAL A 44 -0.78 13.45 -17.22
C VAL A 44 -1.21 14.42 -16.14
N GLN A 45 -0.55 14.36 -15.00
CA GLN A 45 -0.87 15.26 -13.91
C GLN A 45 -0.66 16.69 -14.41
N PRO A 46 -1.63 17.60 -14.25
CA PRO A 46 -1.45 18.96 -14.73
C PRO A 46 -0.17 19.54 -14.12
N VAL A 47 0.54 20.38 -14.87
CA VAL A 47 1.86 20.93 -14.51
C VAL A 47 1.90 21.56 -13.10
N PHE A 48 0.74 21.99 -12.58
CA PHE A 48 0.57 22.57 -11.24
C PHE A 48 0.08 21.60 -10.15
N ALA A 49 -0.24 20.35 -10.48
CA ALA A 49 -0.77 19.37 -9.52
C ALA A 49 0.17 19.11 -8.34
N PRO A 50 1.51 19.00 -8.51
CA PRO A 50 2.41 18.80 -7.38
C PRO A 50 2.42 19.99 -6.41
N ALA A 51 2.45 21.23 -6.91
CA ALA A 51 2.45 22.43 -6.07
C ALA A 51 1.13 22.59 -5.32
N ALA A 52 -0.01 22.43 -6.02
CA ALA A 52 -1.33 22.47 -5.41
C ALA A 52 -1.54 21.36 -4.36
N ALA A 53 -0.92 20.19 -4.56
CA ALA A 53 -0.95 19.11 -3.58
C ALA A 53 -0.18 19.46 -2.30
N LEU A 54 0.99 20.11 -2.42
CA LEU A 54 1.74 20.59 -1.26
C LEU A 54 0.95 21.65 -0.48
N ASP A 55 0.34 22.61 -1.18
CA ASP A 55 -0.51 23.62 -0.53
C ASP A 55 -1.74 22.99 0.14
N SER A 56 -2.31 21.96 -0.47
CA SER A 56 -3.40 21.19 0.13
C SER A 56 -2.96 20.43 1.39
N LEU A 57 -1.73 19.89 1.43
CA LEU A 57 -1.17 19.23 2.62
C LEU A 57 -1.00 20.20 3.78
N ARG A 58 -0.50 21.41 3.49
CA ARG A 58 -0.30 22.47 4.50
C ARG A 58 -1.60 22.86 5.20
N ASN A 59 -2.73 22.73 4.50
CA ASN A 59 -4.06 23.10 4.99
C ASN A 59 -4.90 21.90 5.46
N LEU A 60 -4.37 20.68 5.44
CA LEU A 60 -5.10 19.49 5.83
C LEU A 60 -5.14 19.34 7.36
N ASP A 61 -6.34 19.26 7.95
CA ASP A 61 -6.48 19.01 9.39
C ASP A 61 -6.20 17.54 9.76
N VAL A 62 -4.95 17.28 10.09
CA VAL A 62 -4.44 15.98 10.57
C VAL A 62 -4.79 15.69 12.03
N ARG A 63 -5.38 16.64 12.80
CA ARG A 63 -5.79 16.39 14.18
C ARG A 63 -6.94 15.38 14.26
N SER A 64 -7.73 15.28 13.18
CA SER A 64 -8.75 14.24 13.00
C SER A 64 -8.19 12.80 13.08
N LEU A 65 -6.87 12.62 12.88
CA LEU A 65 -6.18 11.33 12.98
C LEU A 65 -5.61 11.05 14.38
N ALA A 66 -5.46 12.08 15.23
CA ALA A 66 -4.79 11.98 16.53
C ALA A 66 -5.63 11.27 17.62
N GLY A 67 -6.94 11.11 17.39
CA GLY A 67 -7.88 10.48 18.33
C GLY A 67 -8.04 8.96 18.20
N ARG A 68 -7.13 8.26 17.51
CA ARG A 68 -7.20 6.80 17.32
C ARG A 68 -6.71 5.96 18.53
N SER A 69 -6.62 6.58 19.71
CA SER A 69 -6.07 5.97 20.94
C SER A 69 -7.10 5.42 21.92
N ASP A 70 -8.40 5.39 21.58
CA ASP A 70 -9.42 4.71 22.39
C ASP A 70 -9.77 3.32 21.83
N PRO A 71 -9.97 2.29 22.68
CA PRO A 71 -10.32 0.96 22.24
C PRO A 71 -11.71 0.99 21.55
N ARG A 72 -11.73 0.72 20.25
CA ARG A 72 -12.95 0.64 19.44
C ARG A 72 -13.74 -0.63 19.80
N ASP A 73 -14.55 -0.52 20.85
CA ASP A 73 -15.17 -1.64 21.58
C ASP A 73 -16.40 -2.33 20.92
N ALA A 74 -16.69 -2.13 19.64
CA ALA A 74 -17.77 -2.89 18.98
C ALA A 74 -17.27 -4.16 18.27
N LEU A 75 -16.03 -4.15 17.80
CA LEU A 75 -15.45 -5.23 16.97
C LEU A 75 -14.04 -5.63 17.37
N ALA A 76 -13.38 -4.90 18.29
CA ALA A 76 -12.10 -5.33 18.83
C ALA A 76 -12.24 -6.72 19.46
N PRO A 77 -11.35 -7.68 19.14
CA PRO A 77 -11.32 -8.95 19.83
C PRO A 77 -11.13 -8.68 21.32
N GLN A 78 -12.09 -9.12 22.14
CA GLN A 78 -11.97 -9.09 23.59
C GLN A 78 -10.74 -9.91 23.97
N GLY A 79 -9.71 -9.23 24.46
CA GLY A 79 -8.40 -9.81 24.77
C GLY A 79 -7.33 -9.39 23.77
N ARG A 80 -6.27 -8.74 24.29
CA ARG A 80 -5.03 -8.34 23.58
C ARG A 80 -4.29 -9.55 23.02
N VAL A 81 -4.82 -10.10 21.94
CA VAL A 81 -4.38 -11.35 21.36
C VAL A 81 -4.08 -11.09 19.90
N ASN A 82 -2.81 -10.80 19.62
CA ASN A 82 -2.37 -10.11 18.40
C ASN A 82 -2.20 -11.07 17.20
N GLY A 83 -3.29 -11.70 16.75
CA GLY A 83 -3.33 -12.56 15.55
C GLY A 83 -3.12 -11.79 14.23
N ALA A 84 -3.19 -10.46 14.27
CA ALA A 84 -2.97 -9.60 13.12
C ALA A 84 -1.55 -9.76 12.57
N SER A 85 -0.52 -9.78 13.42
CA SER A 85 0.87 -9.96 12.99
C SER A 85 1.10 -11.30 12.26
N LEU A 86 0.45 -12.37 12.71
CA LEU A 86 0.50 -13.68 12.05
C LEU A 86 -0.22 -13.66 10.70
N ALA A 87 -1.39 -13.05 10.62
CA ALA A 87 -2.10 -12.88 9.35
C ALA A 87 -1.30 -12.03 8.35
N LEU A 88 -0.62 -10.98 8.83
CA LEU A 88 0.31 -10.18 8.02
C LEU A 88 1.53 -10.99 7.57
N ALA A 89 2.06 -11.89 8.41
CA ALA A 89 3.15 -12.80 8.03
C ALA A 89 2.71 -13.79 6.95
N VAL A 90 1.51 -14.36 7.08
CA VAL A 90 0.87 -15.20 6.06
C VAL A 90 0.75 -14.42 4.73
N TRP A 91 0.34 -13.15 4.78
CA TRP A 91 0.27 -12.28 3.60
C TRP A 91 1.60 -11.98 2.92
N ARG A 92 2.69 -11.94 3.68
CA ARG A 92 4.04 -11.74 3.14
C ARG A 92 4.59 -13.00 2.43
N GLY A 93 3.91 -14.14 2.54
CA GLY A 93 4.23 -15.37 1.81
C GLY A 93 3.97 -15.26 0.30
N GLN A 94 4.81 -15.92 -0.51
CA GLN A 94 4.84 -15.74 -1.98
C GLN A 94 3.58 -16.14 -2.77
N ARG A 95 2.59 -16.81 -2.17
CA ARG A 95 1.46 -17.43 -2.91
C ARG A 95 0.27 -16.51 -3.19
N ILE A 96 0.29 -15.27 -2.72
CA ILE A 96 -0.90 -14.40 -2.66
C ILE A 96 -0.85 -13.27 -3.71
N ALA A 97 0.31 -13.12 -4.36
CA ALA A 97 0.64 -11.97 -5.18
C ALA A 97 -0.15 -11.82 -6.50
N SER A 98 -0.93 -12.83 -6.91
CA SER A 98 -1.64 -12.86 -8.20
C SER A 98 -3.16 -12.70 -8.11
N LEU A 99 -3.73 -12.61 -6.90
CA LEU A 99 -5.18 -12.45 -6.75
C LEU A 99 -5.57 -11.02 -7.12
N SER A 100 -6.32 -10.88 -8.22
CA SER A 100 -7.06 -9.66 -8.56
C SER A 100 -8.55 -9.96 -8.37
N VAL A 101 -9.12 -9.49 -7.27
CA VAL A 101 -10.52 -9.73 -6.92
C VAL A 101 -11.27 -8.39 -6.86
N THR A 102 -12.28 -8.24 -7.71
CA THR A 102 -13.23 -7.12 -7.67
C THR A 102 -14.18 -7.29 -6.49
N PHE A 103 -14.66 -6.18 -5.93
CA PHE A 103 -15.64 -6.23 -4.85
C PHE A 103 -16.99 -6.60 -5.45
N GLY A 104 -17.51 -7.77 -5.09
CA GLY A 104 -18.58 -8.42 -5.85
C GLY A 104 -20.00 -8.15 -5.36
N ASP A 105 -20.14 -7.57 -4.18
CA ASP A 105 -21.42 -7.33 -3.51
C ASP A 105 -22.28 -6.27 -4.21
N THR A 106 -21.66 -5.38 -4.98
CA THR A 106 -22.31 -4.35 -5.80
C THR A 106 -22.82 -4.88 -7.13
N PHE A 107 -22.41 -6.09 -7.55
CA PHE A 107 -22.95 -6.70 -8.77
C PHE A 107 -24.29 -7.41 -8.50
N PRO A 108 -25.20 -7.43 -9.49
CA PRO A 108 -26.49 -8.11 -9.38
C PRO A 108 -26.35 -9.58 -8.96
N ALA A 109 -27.36 -10.08 -8.25
CA ALA A 109 -27.45 -11.50 -7.94
C ALA A 109 -27.42 -12.34 -9.23
N GLY A 110 -26.61 -13.39 -9.27
CA GLY A 110 -26.47 -14.27 -10.43
C GLY A 110 -25.50 -13.82 -11.52
N SER A 111 -24.91 -12.62 -11.42
CA SER A 111 -23.89 -12.18 -12.38
C SER A 111 -22.59 -13.01 -12.26
N THR A 112 -21.85 -13.13 -13.36
CA THR A 112 -20.57 -13.85 -13.42
C THR A 112 -19.53 -13.20 -12.49
N GLU A 113 -19.52 -11.87 -12.38
CA GLU A 113 -18.64 -11.12 -11.48
C GLU A 113 -18.95 -11.41 -10.02
N ARG A 114 -20.24 -11.45 -9.64
CA ARG A 114 -20.64 -11.80 -8.27
C ARG A 114 -20.26 -13.24 -7.95
N GLN A 115 -20.48 -14.18 -8.88
CA GLN A 115 -20.09 -15.59 -8.70
C GLN A 115 -18.56 -15.74 -8.57
N ALA A 116 -17.78 -15.04 -9.39
CA ALA A 116 -16.32 -15.06 -9.31
C ALA A 116 -15.80 -14.52 -7.97
N TRP A 117 -16.40 -13.43 -7.47
CA TRP A 117 -16.09 -12.90 -6.14
C TRP A 117 -16.43 -13.89 -5.03
N LEU A 118 -17.64 -14.47 -5.04
CA LEU A 118 -18.04 -15.48 -4.06
C LEU A 118 -17.11 -16.71 -4.11
N ALA A 119 -16.72 -17.18 -5.30
CA ALA A 119 -15.77 -18.29 -5.46
C ALA A 119 -14.41 -17.99 -4.80
N ALA A 120 -13.92 -16.75 -4.86
CA ALA A 120 -12.70 -16.35 -4.16
C ALA A 120 -12.83 -16.49 -2.62
N GLY A 121 -14.03 -16.28 -2.07
CA GLY A 121 -14.32 -16.48 -0.65
C GLY A 121 -14.29 -17.94 -0.19
N ALA A 122 -14.44 -18.90 -1.11
CA ALA A 122 -14.32 -20.33 -0.82
C ALA A 122 -12.87 -20.84 -0.89
N SER A 123 -11.89 -19.96 -1.11
CA SER A 123 -10.49 -20.36 -1.25
C SER A 123 -9.85 -20.78 0.09
N TYR A 124 -9.00 -21.82 0.04
CA TYR A 124 -8.22 -22.30 1.19
C TYR A 124 -7.38 -21.21 1.88
N PHE A 125 -6.96 -20.20 1.11
CA PHE A 125 -6.19 -19.09 1.63
C PHE A 125 -6.99 -18.21 2.60
N VAL A 126 -8.28 -18.00 2.34
CA VAL A 126 -9.18 -17.28 3.26
C VAL A 126 -9.28 -18.02 4.60
N ASP A 127 -9.43 -19.34 4.60
CA ASP A 127 -9.46 -20.14 5.83
C ASP A 127 -8.16 -20.04 6.63
N THR A 128 -7.02 -19.98 5.93
CA THR A 128 -5.70 -19.81 6.55
C THR A 128 -5.59 -18.46 7.26
N LEU A 129 -6.05 -17.37 6.62
CA LEU A 129 -6.06 -16.04 7.22
C LEU A 129 -7.02 -15.93 8.40
N VAL A 130 -8.24 -16.48 8.27
CA VAL A 130 -9.22 -16.48 9.36
C VAL A 130 -8.66 -17.24 10.56
N ARG A 131 -7.99 -18.38 10.34
CA ARG A 131 -7.33 -19.13 11.40
C ARG A 131 -6.21 -18.31 12.04
N ALA A 132 -5.33 -17.72 11.23
CA ALA A 132 -4.21 -16.90 11.70
C ALA A 132 -4.67 -15.71 12.56
N ALA A 133 -5.68 -14.98 12.10
CA ALA A 133 -6.22 -13.80 12.80
C ALA A 133 -6.89 -14.14 14.14
N ARG A 134 -7.28 -15.41 14.37
CA ARG A 134 -7.93 -15.88 15.59
C ARG A 134 -6.96 -16.45 16.63
N LEU A 135 -5.71 -16.74 16.26
CA LEU A 135 -4.79 -17.44 17.15
C LEU A 135 -4.17 -16.50 18.19
N PRO A 136 -4.12 -16.92 19.47
CA PRO A 136 -3.32 -16.24 20.46
C PRO A 136 -1.83 -16.42 20.24
N TRP A 137 -1.13 -15.29 20.10
CA TRP A 137 0.31 -15.24 19.98
C TRP A 137 0.96 -15.74 21.28
N ARG A 138 1.27 -17.04 21.32
CA ARG A 138 2.03 -17.69 22.41
C ARG A 138 3.21 -18.52 21.92
N LEU A 139 3.52 -18.52 20.62
CA LEU A 139 4.71 -19.18 20.10
C LEU A 139 5.81 -18.14 19.87
N ALA A 140 6.92 -18.33 20.58
CA ALA A 140 8.18 -17.62 20.43
C ALA A 140 8.87 -17.96 19.09
N GLU A 141 8.14 -17.82 17.98
CA GLU A 141 8.69 -17.89 16.63
C GLU A 141 8.54 -16.50 16.01
N ALA A 142 9.70 -15.90 15.73
CA ALA A 142 9.85 -14.52 15.32
C ALA A 142 8.77 -14.06 14.33
N ALA A 143 7.93 -13.11 14.74
CA ALA A 143 7.39 -12.17 13.76
C ALA A 143 8.63 -11.52 13.12
N PRO A 144 8.81 -11.60 11.78
CA PRO A 144 9.98 -11.04 11.14
C PRO A 144 10.10 -9.59 11.57
N ASP A 145 11.26 -9.31 12.15
CA ASP A 145 11.54 -8.14 12.96
C ASP A 145 11.07 -6.86 12.25
N THR A 146 10.36 -6.04 13.01
CA THR A 146 9.69 -4.81 12.54
C THR A 146 10.67 -3.64 12.29
N GLY A 147 11.96 -3.94 12.15
CA GLY A 147 13.05 -2.98 11.96
C GLY A 147 13.77 -3.05 10.63
N ASP A 148 13.58 -4.10 9.81
CA ASP A 148 14.39 -4.27 8.61
C ASP A 148 13.83 -3.53 7.40
N ALA A 149 14.68 -2.68 6.81
CA ALA A 149 14.41 -1.93 5.58
C ALA A 149 14.13 -2.84 4.35
N PHE A 150 14.24 -4.16 4.51
CA PHE A 150 14.10 -5.18 3.47
C PHE A 150 12.91 -6.14 3.65
N VAL A 151 12.04 -5.96 4.66
CA VAL A 151 10.77 -6.69 4.67
C VAL A 151 9.94 -6.22 3.47
N PRO A 152 9.60 -7.12 2.51
CA PRO A 152 8.94 -6.71 1.28
C PRO A 152 7.69 -5.91 1.65
N ALA A 153 7.59 -4.72 1.09
CA ALA A 153 6.47 -3.82 1.33
C ALA A 153 5.17 -4.59 1.12
N VAL A 154 4.26 -4.48 2.08
CA VAL A 154 2.91 -5.03 1.97
C VAL A 154 2.31 -4.52 0.66
N ARG A 155 2.14 -5.41 -0.32
CA ARG A 155 1.63 -5.02 -1.62
C ARG A 155 0.14 -4.72 -1.49
N SER A 156 -0.24 -3.49 -1.83
CA SER A 156 -1.61 -2.99 -1.72
C SER A 156 -2.64 -3.90 -2.40
N ARG A 157 -2.34 -4.34 -3.63
CA ARG A 157 -3.21 -5.19 -4.45
C ARG A 157 -3.54 -6.54 -3.79
N PRO A 158 -2.55 -7.41 -3.49
CA PRO A 158 -2.81 -8.68 -2.81
C PRO A 158 -3.56 -8.54 -1.48
N VAL A 159 -3.23 -7.51 -0.69
CA VAL A 159 -3.91 -7.26 0.59
C VAL A 159 -5.37 -6.90 0.39
N LEU A 160 -5.68 -5.97 -0.53
CA LEU A 160 -7.07 -5.62 -0.82
C LEU A 160 -7.83 -6.79 -1.44
N ALA A 161 -7.23 -7.52 -2.38
CA ALA A 161 -7.89 -8.66 -3.03
C ALA A 161 -8.25 -9.76 -2.03
N THR A 162 -7.36 -10.04 -1.07
CA THR A 162 -7.60 -11.07 -0.05
C THR A 162 -8.56 -10.63 1.02
N ALA A 163 -8.50 -9.37 1.47
CA ALA A 163 -9.51 -8.80 2.34
C ALA A 163 -10.91 -8.87 1.69
N ARG A 164 -11.01 -8.56 0.39
CA ARG A 164 -12.26 -8.72 -0.38
C ARG A 164 -12.72 -10.16 -0.51
N ALA A 165 -11.81 -11.11 -0.66
CA ALA A 165 -12.13 -12.54 -0.65
C ALA A 165 -12.66 -12.97 0.73
N MET A 166 -12.08 -12.48 1.84
CA MET A 166 -12.61 -12.72 3.18
C MET A 166 -14.02 -12.12 3.35
N LEU A 167 -14.28 -10.92 2.84
CA LEU A 167 -15.63 -10.34 2.83
C LEU A 167 -16.60 -11.15 1.95
N ALA A 168 -16.12 -11.73 0.84
CA ALA A 168 -16.91 -12.69 0.04
C ALA A 168 -17.29 -13.93 0.86
N ARG A 169 -16.38 -14.41 1.72
CA ARG A 169 -16.66 -15.51 2.64
C ARG A 169 -17.73 -15.14 3.66
N VAL A 170 -17.73 -13.91 4.18
CA VAL A 170 -18.80 -13.41 5.04
C VAL A 170 -20.14 -13.48 4.30
N GLN A 171 -20.20 -13.01 3.05
CA GLN A 171 -21.42 -13.08 2.23
C GLN A 171 -21.87 -14.52 2.00
N LEU A 172 -20.97 -15.43 1.66
CA LEU A 172 -21.27 -16.86 1.50
C LEU A 172 -21.87 -17.49 2.77
N ASP A 173 -21.33 -17.13 3.93
CA ASP A 173 -21.83 -17.61 5.21
C ASP A 173 -23.20 -17.00 5.56
N LEU A 174 -23.45 -15.73 5.20
CA LEU A 174 -24.77 -15.09 5.33
C LEU A 174 -25.83 -15.74 4.42
N ASP A 175 -25.50 -15.95 3.15
CA ASP A 175 -26.40 -16.59 2.16
C ASP A 175 -26.79 -18.00 2.62
N ALA A 176 -25.87 -18.71 3.27
CA ALA A 176 -26.11 -20.03 3.85
C ALA A 176 -26.65 -20.01 5.30
N ARG A 177 -27.07 -18.85 5.81
CA ARG A 177 -27.60 -18.65 7.18
C ARG A 177 -26.67 -19.08 8.32
N ARG A 178 -25.36 -19.10 8.08
CA ARG A 178 -24.31 -19.37 9.09
C ARG A 178 -23.83 -18.08 9.75
N HIS A 179 -24.73 -17.38 10.43
CA HIS A 179 -24.46 -16.04 10.99
C HIS A 179 -23.26 -15.98 11.94
N ALA A 180 -23.05 -17.01 12.78
CA ALA A 180 -21.89 -17.08 13.68
C ALA A 180 -20.55 -17.22 12.94
N SER A 181 -20.54 -17.95 11.82
CA SER A 181 -19.36 -18.07 10.94
C SER A 181 -19.08 -16.75 10.24
N ALA A 182 -20.12 -16.12 9.68
CA ALA A 182 -20.03 -14.81 9.05
C ALA A 182 -19.47 -13.75 10.02
N ASP A 183 -19.96 -13.72 11.27
CA ASP A 183 -19.45 -12.83 12.32
C ASP A 183 -17.97 -13.09 12.63
N THR A 184 -17.58 -14.35 12.73
CA THR A 184 -16.20 -14.77 13.01
C THR A 184 -15.24 -14.30 11.91
N VAL A 185 -15.62 -14.48 10.65
CA VAL A 185 -14.83 -14.05 9.49
C VAL A 185 -14.75 -12.52 9.44
N LEU A 186 -15.86 -11.82 9.69
CA LEU A 186 -15.88 -10.35 9.72
C LEU A 186 -14.94 -9.80 10.80
N ARG A 187 -14.94 -10.39 12.01
CA ARG A 187 -13.98 -10.01 13.07
C ARG A 187 -12.54 -10.24 12.65
N ALA A 188 -12.24 -11.35 11.95
CA ALA A 188 -10.89 -11.60 11.45
C ALA A 188 -10.44 -10.51 10.47
N VAL A 189 -11.31 -10.06 9.55
CA VAL A 189 -11.02 -8.95 8.64
C VAL A 189 -10.69 -7.66 9.41
N VAL A 190 -11.50 -7.34 10.43
CA VAL A 190 -11.30 -6.14 11.26
C VAL A 190 -10.00 -6.22 12.07
N THR A 191 -9.67 -7.38 12.65
CA THR A 191 -8.38 -7.59 13.34
C THR A 191 -7.20 -7.33 12.42
N ILE A 192 -7.27 -7.78 11.17
CA ILE A 192 -6.21 -7.55 10.20
C ILE A 192 -6.13 -6.07 9.81
N ALA A 193 -7.27 -5.40 9.62
CA ALA A 193 -7.32 -3.96 9.38
C ALA A 193 -6.63 -3.18 10.50
N TYR A 194 -6.90 -3.50 11.77
CA TYR A 194 -6.23 -2.87 12.90
C TYR A 194 -4.71 -3.13 12.93
N GLY A 195 -4.28 -4.33 12.56
CA GLY A 195 -2.85 -4.62 12.43
C GLY A 195 -2.15 -3.79 11.35
N LEU A 196 -2.83 -3.53 10.23
CA LEU A 196 -2.33 -2.65 9.17
C LEU A 196 -2.32 -1.18 9.61
N GLU A 197 -3.33 -0.74 10.35
CA GLU A 197 -3.41 0.63 10.87
C GLU A 197 -2.36 0.96 11.93
N ALA A 198 -1.88 -0.05 12.65
CA ALA A 198 -0.78 0.09 13.59
C ALA A 198 0.60 0.23 12.90
N ASP A 199 0.69 0.01 11.60
CA ASP A 199 1.95 0.14 10.86
C ASP A 199 2.38 1.62 10.76
N PRO A 200 3.67 1.94 10.98
CA PRO A 200 4.18 3.31 10.87
C PRO A 200 4.17 3.86 9.43
N ARG A 201 3.91 3.03 8.41
CA ARG A 201 3.79 3.44 7.01
C ARG A 201 2.37 3.91 6.75
N LEU A 202 2.22 5.18 6.33
CA LEU A 202 0.91 5.76 6.02
C LEU A 202 0.16 4.96 4.96
N SER A 203 0.85 4.48 3.93
CA SER A 203 0.27 3.65 2.87
C SER A 203 -0.35 2.35 3.42
N VAL A 204 0.29 1.72 4.40
CA VAL A 204 -0.22 0.51 5.05
C VAL A 204 -1.39 0.85 5.99
N ALA A 205 -1.30 1.96 6.72
CA ALA A 205 -2.39 2.41 7.56
C ALA A 205 -3.64 2.82 6.77
N ALA A 206 -3.46 3.44 5.60
CA ALA A 206 -4.55 3.79 4.68
C ALA A 206 -5.23 2.54 4.10
N LEU A 207 -4.45 1.49 3.80
CA LEU A 207 -4.99 0.18 3.42
C LEU A 207 -5.84 -0.44 4.54
N GLY A 208 -5.34 -0.41 5.78
CA GLY A 208 -6.09 -0.86 6.95
C GLY A 208 -7.43 -0.14 7.10
N ALA A 209 -7.43 1.20 7.00
CA ALA A 209 -8.64 2.01 7.08
C ALA A 209 -9.64 1.72 5.96
N ARG A 210 -9.15 1.43 4.74
CA ARG A 210 -10.01 1.01 3.64
C ARG A 210 -10.66 -0.34 3.92
N ILE A 211 -9.92 -1.30 4.45
CA ILE A 211 -10.46 -2.63 4.80
C ILE A 211 -11.46 -2.52 5.96
N GLU A 212 -11.18 -1.72 6.98
CA GLU A 212 -12.11 -1.44 8.08
C GLU A 212 -13.42 -0.85 7.54
N ARG A 213 -13.33 0.12 6.62
CA ARG A 213 -14.48 0.74 5.96
C ARG A 213 -15.31 -0.27 5.17
N ASP A 214 -14.68 -1.11 4.36
CA ASP A 214 -15.39 -2.12 3.56
C ASP A 214 -16.05 -3.18 4.46
N ALA A 215 -15.43 -3.52 5.60
CA ALA A 215 -16.03 -4.40 6.61
C ALA A 215 -17.21 -3.74 7.36
N ALA A 216 -17.09 -2.46 7.70
CA ALA A 216 -18.16 -1.69 8.35
C ALA A 216 -19.36 -1.49 7.42
N ASP A 217 -19.12 -1.28 6.13
CA ASP A 217 -20.16 -1.16 5.10
C ASP A 217 -20.93 -2.47 4.95
N LEU A 218 -20.22 -3.61 4.86
CA LEU A 218 -20.84 -4.93 4.84
C LEU A 218 -21.69 -5.15 6.09
N ARG A 219 -21.15 -4.86 7.28
CA ARG A 219 -21.89 -4.98 8.55
C ARG A 219 -23.15 -4.11 8.57
N ALA A 220 -23.09 -2.89 8.06
CA ALA A 220 -24.22 -1.98 8.06
C ALA A 220 -25.39 -2.48 7.20
N ARG A 221 -25.11 -3.23 6.12
CA ARG A 221 -26.13 -3.84 5.25
C ARG A 221 -26.80 -5.09 5.83
N HIS A 222 -26.15 -5.78 6.77
CA HIS A 222 -26.62 -7.06 7.30
C HIS A 222 -26.91 -6.98 8.80
N ARG A 223 -28.20 -6.87 9.15
CA ARG A 223 -28.68 -6.72 10.54
C ARG A 223 -28.29 -7.90 11.43
N GLU A 224 -28.11 -9.08 10.84
CA GLU A 224 -27.67 -10.30 11.49
C GLU A 224 -26.28 -10.15 12.12
N LEU A 225 -25.45 -9.22 11.61
CA LEU A 225 -24.10 -8.94 12.09
C LEU A 225 -24.05 -7.83 13.16
N TRP A 226 -25.20 -7.31 13.58
CA TRP A 226 -25.24 -6.19 14.54
C TRP A 226 -25.06 -6.66 15.99
N ARG A 227 -25.25 -7.95 16.28
CA ARG A 227 -25.17 -8.52 17.64
C ARG A 227 -26.06 -7.82 18.67
N GLY A 228 -27.25 -7.40 18.25
CA GLY A 228 -28.17 -6.65 19.10
C GLY A 228 -27.77 -5.18 19.31
N GLU A 229 -26.72 -4.68 18.68
CA GLU A 229 -26.40 -3.25 18.70
C GLU A 229 -27.49 -2.42 18.00
N ALA A 230 -27.73 -1.23 18.53
CA ALA A 230 -28.62 -0.27 17.91
C ALA A 230 -28.09 0.16 16.53
N GLY A 231 -28.95 0.21 15.53
CA GLY A 231 -28.55 0.58 14.16
C GLY A 231 -27.88 1.95 14.06
N ALA A 232 -28.19 2.89 14.97
CA ALA A 232 -27.50 4.18 15.07
C ALA A 232 -25.99 4.03 15.37
N ARG A 233 -25.62 3.08 16.24
CA ARG A 233 -24.21 2.79 16.59
C ARG A 233 -23.46 2.15 15.43
N VAL A 234 -24.12 1.24 14.70
CA VAL A 234 -23.54 0.62 13.49
C VAL A 234 -23.28 1.67 12.41
N ARG A 235 -24.24 2.57 12.16
CA ARG A 235 -24.08 3.67 11.19
C ARG A 235 -23.01 4.68 11.62
N ALA A 236 -22.91 5.00 12.90
CA ALA A 236 -21.84 5.86 13.42
C ALA A 236 -20.46 5.23 13.20
N THR A 237 -20.33 3.92 13.40
CA THR A 237 -19.09 3.17 13.13
C THR A 237 -18.72 3.22 11.65
N LEU A 238 -19.68 3.01 10.75
CA LEU A 238 -19.46 3.16 9.30
C LEU A 238 -19.03 4.59 8.94
N ALA A 239 -19.73 5.62 9.43
CA ALA A 239 -19.38 7.01 9.15
C ALA A 239 -17.95 7.36 9.61
N GLN A 240 -17.53 6.84 10.77
CA GLN A 240 -16.18 7.01 11.27
C GLN A 240 -15.13 6.29 10.40
N ALA A 241 -15.40 5.04 10.00
CA ALA A 241 -14.51 4.28 9.12
C ALA A 241 -14.39 4.94 7.72
N ASP A 242 -15.50 5.40 7.17
CA ASP A 242 -15.55 6.16 5.91
C ASP A 242 -14.75 7.45 5.98
N SER A 243 -14.89 8.22 7.07
CA SER A 243 -14.13 9.45 7.28
C SER A 243 -12.62 9.15 7.39
N SER A 244 -12.25 8.16 8.19
CA SER A 244 -10.86 7.76 8.40
C SER A 244 -10.20 7.30 7.11
N SER A 245 -10.88 6.43 6.34
CA SER A 245 -10.38 5.96 5.03
C SER A 245 -10.21 7.12 4.04
N ARG A 246 -11.18 8.05 3.99
CA ARG A 246 -11.09 9.24 3.13
C ARG A 246 -9.94 10.17 3.50
N VAL A 247 -9.75 10.47 4.78
CA VAL A 247 -8.67 11.36 5.25
C VAL A 247 -7.31 10.73 4.98
N LEU A 248 -7.10 9.46 5.35
CA LEU A 248 -5.82 8.78 5.13
C LEU A 248 -5.50 8.60 3.64
N GLY A 249 -6.50 8.22 2.84
CA GLY A 249 -6.33 8.09 1.38
C GLY A 249 -6.05 9.42 0.69
N ARG A 250 -6.70 10.52 1.14
CA ARG A 250 -6.42 11.87 0.66
C ARG A 250 -5.01 12.30 1.04
N LEU A 251 -4.61 12.09 2.30
CA LEU A 251 -3.28 12.44 2.79
C LEU A 251 -2.19 11.71 1.99
N GLN A 252 -2.35 10.40 1.80
CA GLN A 252 -1.42 9.59 1.01
C GLN A 252 -1.33 10.09 -0.43
N THR A 253 -2.47 10.33 -1.09
CA THR A 253 -2.51 10.85 -2.46
C THR A 253 -1.81 12.20 -2.57
N LEU A 254 -2.13 13.14 -1.68
CA LEU A 254 -1.53 14.47 -1.67
C LEU A 254 -0.02 14.41 -1.42
N ALA A 255 0.43 13.60 -0.46
CA ALA A 255 1.85 13.38 -0.19
C ALA A 255 2.57 12.85 -1.42
N TRP A 256 2.04 11.79 -2.04
CA TRP A 256 2.64 11.21 -3.25
C TRP A 256 2.69 12.20 -4.41
N VAL A 257 1.59 12.91 -4.70
CA VAL A 257 1.53 13.90 -5.78
C VAL A 257 2.50 15.06 -5.55
N ALA A 258 2.54 15.59 -4.32
CA ALA A 258 3.49 16.64 -3.96
C ALA A 258 4.94 16.17 -4.12
N GLY A 259 5.22 14.91 -3.78
CA GLY A 259 6.54 14.30 -3.86
C GLY A 259 7.10 14.08 -5.25
N ILE A 260 6.25 14.09 -6.29
CA ILE A 260 6.71 13.93 -7.68
C ILE A 260 7.67 15.07 -8.03
N ALA A 261 7.34 16.32 -7.70
CA ALA A 261 8.17 17.45 -8.05
C ALA A 261 9.35 17.65 -7.07
N PRO A 262 10.60 17.72 -7.53
CA PRO A 262 11.76 17.95 -6.66
C PRO A 262 11.72 19.33 -5.97
N ASP A 263 11.04 20.31 -6.54
CA ASP A 263 10.89 21.67 -5.99
C ASP A 263 10.09 21.69 -4.69
N ASN A 264 9.21 20.71 -4.49
CA ASN A 264 8.42 20.59 -3.27
C ASN A 264 9.19 19.94 -2.11
N ALA A 265 10.39 19.38 -2.35
CA ALA A 265 11.12 18.60 -1.35
C ALA A 265 11.39 19.39 -0.06
N ALA A 266 11.73 20.67 -0.18
CA ALA A 266 11.95 21.55 0.97
C ALA A 266 10.66 21.74 1.79
N GLY A 267 9.53 22.04 1.14
CA GLY A 267 8.25 22.22 1.82
C GLY A 267 7.71 20.92 2.45
N LEU A 268 7.97 19.77 1.84
CA LEU A 268 7.68 18.46 2.44
C LEU A 268 8.56 18.18 3.67
N ALA A 269 9.83 18.59 3.64
CA ALA A 269 10.72 18.47 4.80
C ALA A 269 10.28 19.38 5.95
N GLU A 270 9.87 20.63 5.67
CA GLU A 270 9.27 21.52 6.67
C GLU A 270 8.05 20.88 7.36
N LEU A 271 7.14 20.29 6.57
CA LEU A 271 5.99 19.56 7.10
C LEU A 271 6.37 18.30 7.89
N ALA A 272 7.45 17.62 7.50
CA ALA A 272 7.95 16.46 8.23
C ALA A 272 8.63 16.86 9.55
N ALA A 273 9.26 18.03 9.61
CA ALA A 273 9.88 18.57 10.82
C ALA A 273 8.82 19.02 11.85
N ASP A 274 7.67 19.53 11.38
CA ASP A 274 6.55 19.94 12.23
C ASP A 274 6.12 18.82 13.20
N PRO A 275 6.07 19.07 14.52
CA PRO A 275 5.63 18.08 15.51
C PRO A 275 4.11 17.83 15.51
N ARG A 276 3.30 18.67 14.86
CA ARG A 276 1.83 18.59 14.89
C ARG A 276 1.27 17.35 14.18
N PRO A 277 1.74 16.95 12.98
CA PRO A 277 1.23 15.74 12.32
C PRO A 277 1.69 14.47 13.05
N PRO A 278 0.91 13.37 12.99
CA PRO A 278 1.31 12.09 13.54
C PRO A 278 2.64 11.59 12.96
N VAL A 279 3.42 10.86 13.76
CA VAL A 279 4.74 10.32 13.35
C VAL A 279 4.65 9.50 12.05
N ALA A 280 3.57 8.76 11.82
CA ALA A 280 3.36 8.00 10.59
C ALA A 280 3.27 8.89 9.34
N VAL A 281 2.58 10.04 9.46
CA VAL A 281 2.48 11.05 8.39
C VAL A 281 3.84 11.65 8.11
N ARG A 282 4.54 12.10 9.17
CA ARG A 282 5.87 12.69 9.05
C ARG A 282 6.88 11.71 8.46
N THR A 283 6.82 10.44 8.86
CA THR A 283 7.66 9.35 8.31
C THR A 283 7.37 9.12 6.83
N GLU A 284 6.10 9.19 6.41
CA GLU A 284 5.74 9.08 5.00
C GLU A 284 6.29 10.24 4.19
N LEU A 285 6.23 11.48 4.68
CA LEU A 285 6.80 12.64 3.99
C LEU A 285 8.30 12.45 3.71
N VAL A 286 9.06 11.90 4.67
CA VAL A 286 10.48 11.53 4.46
C VAL A 286 10.65 10.52 3.33
N ARG A 287 9.79 9.48 3.28
CA ARG A 287 9.84 8.48 2.20
C ARG A 287 9.48 9.10 0.85
N VAL A 288 8.46 9.94 0.81
CA VAL A 288 8.03 10.64 -0.40
C VAL A 288 9.14 11.52 -0.97
N ILE A 289 9.88 12.23 -0.11
CA ILE A 289 11.05 13.00 -0.56
C ILE A 289 12.09 12.06 -1.18
N ALA A 290 12.36 10.92 -0.53
CA ALA A 290 13.38 9.96 -0.93
C ALA A 290 13.05 9.13 -2.18
N ASP A 291 11.78 8.79 -2.39
CA ASP A 291 11.30 7.89 -3.44
C ASP A 291 10.55 8.63 -4.57
N GLY A 292 10.22 9.91 -4.38
CA GLY A 292 9.43 10.69 -5.34
C GLY A 292 10.04 10.77 -6.75
N TRP A 293 11.37 10.68 -6.85
CA TRP A 293 12.08 10.62 -8.13
C TRP A 293 11.67 9.42 -9.01
N LEU A 294 11.12 8.35 -8.42
CA LEU A 294 10.62 7.17 -9.17
C LEU A 294 9.40 7.49 -10.04
N GLN A 295 8.76 8.63 -9.80
CA GLN A 295 7.60 9.11 -10.54
C GLN A 295 7.89 10.38 -11.34
N ASP A 296 9.12 10.90 -11.27
CA ASP A 296 9.60 12.05 -12.05
C ASP A 296 10.43 11.54 -13.24
N PRO A 297 9.95 11.70 -14.50
CA PRO A 297 10.67 11.24 -15.69
C PRO A 297 12.06 11.88 -15.88
N ASP A 298 12.23 13.12 -15.46
CA ASP A 298 13.50 13.84 -15.58
C ASP A 298 14.51 13.32 -14.57
N GLU A 299 14.12 13.11 -13.32
CA GLU A 299 15.02 12.53 -12.32
C GLU A 299 15.33 11.05 -12.58
N MET A 300 14.36 10.30 -13.13
CA MET A 300 14.60 8.92 -13.58
C MET A 300 15.68 8.83 -14.66
N SER A 301 15.70 9.79 -15.59
CA SER A 301 16.63 9.80 -16.73
C SER A 301 17.96 10.48 -16.41
N ARG A 302 17.96 11.57 -15.65
CA ARG A 302 19.13 12.44 -15.40
C ARG A 302 19.78 12.24 -14.03
N GLY A 303 19.15 11.47 -13.15
CA GLY A 303 19.61 11.27 -11.77
C GLY A 303 18.79 12.07 -10.76
N ILE A 304 18.92 11.69 -9.50
CA ILE A 304 18.13 12.25 -8.40
C ILE A 304 18.54 13.70 -8.16
N SER A 305 17.58 14.61 -8.07
CA SER A 305 17.81 16.02 -7.86
C SER A 305 18.55 16.30 -6.55
N ARG A 306 19.47 17.26 -6.60
CA ARG A 306 20.15 17.79 -5.41
C ARG A 306 19.15 18.36 -4.40
N LYS A 307 18.01 18.91 -4.84
CA LYS A 307 16.98 19.50 -3.97
C LYS A 307 16.42 18.49 -2.96
N ARG A 308 16.24 17.22 -3.38
CA ARG A 308 15.77 16.14 -2.50
C ARG A 308 16.80 15.78 -1.43
N HIS A 309 18.07 15.70 -1.84
CA HIS A 309 19.17 15.42 -0.93
C HIS A 309 19.32 16.53 0.12
N GLU A 310 19.31 17.79 -0.29
CA GLU A 310 19.39 18.92 0.62
C GLU A 310 18.21 18.95 1.61
N ALA A 311 17.00 18.62 1.16
CA ALA A 311 15.84 18.51 2.03
C ALA A 311 15.99 17.40 3.10
N LEU A 312 16.52 16.24 2.72
CA LEU A 312 16.79 15.14 3.66
C LEU A 312 17.96 15.45 4.61
N GLU A 313 19.02 16.09 4.13
CA GLU A 313 20.17 16.51 4.97
C GLU A 313 19.74 17.54 6.02
N ARG A 314 18.85 18.48 5.68
CA ARG A 314 18.27 19.43 6.66
C ARG A 314 17.53 18.72 7.80
N LEU A 315 16.79 17.64 7.51
CA LEU A 315 16.07 16.85 8.52
C LEU A 315 17.00 16.12 9.49
N GLN A 316 18.28 15.95 9.19
CA GLN A 316 19.23 15.32 10.14
C GLN A 316 19.52 16.19 11.37
N GLN A 317 19.25 17.50 11.29
CA GLN A 317 19.58 18.46 12.35
C GLN A 317 18.55 18.47 13.49
N ASP A 318 17.40 17.81 13.32
CA ASP A 318 16.29 17.81 14.28
C ASP A 318 16.23 16.55 15.16
N THR A 319 15.72 16.68 16.40
CA THR A 319 15.39 15.56 17.30
C THR A 319 14.19 14.76 16.77
N LEU A 320 14.42 13.94 15.74
CA LEU A 320 13.39 13.13 15.11
C LEU A 320 13.04 11.86 15.91
N PRO A 321 11.76 11.44 15.92
CA PRO A 321 11.33 10.15 16.45
C PRO A 321 12.13 8.97 15.86
N PRO A 322 12.34 7.85 16.59
CA PRO A 322 13.14 6.71 16.12
C PRO A 322 12.72 6.15 14.76
N ALA A 323 11.41 6.04 14.50
CA ALA A 323 10.87 5.56 13.23
C ALA A 323 11.22 6.49 12.05
N MET A 324 11.17 7.80 12.27
CA MET A 324 11.59 8.79 11.27
C MET A 324 13.09 8.75 11.04
N ARG A 325 13.90 8.59 12.09
CA ARG A 325 15.36 8.43 11.95
C ARG A 325 15.74 7.19 11.16
N ALA A 326 15.00 6.09 11.30
CA ALA A 326 15.22 4.89 10.49
C ALA A 326 14.90 5.15 9.01
N ALA A 327 13.75 5.79 8.73
CA ALA A 327 13.37 6.16 7.36
C ALA A 327 14.36 7.16 6.73
N LEU A 328 14.84 8.15 7.49
CA LEU A 328 15.80 9.14 7.03
C LEU A 328 17.18 8.52 6.74
N ARG A 329 17.66 7.64 7.62
CA ARG A 329 18.91 6.89 7.38
C ARG A 329 18.81 6.03 6.13
N ALA A 330 17.68 5.32 5.96
CA ALA A 330 17.42 4.55 4.76
C ALA A 330 17.37 5.45 3.52
N ALA A 331 16.73 6.62 3.58
CA ALA A 331 16.66 7.57 2.48
C ALA A 331 18.05 8.06 2.04
N LEU A 332 18.88 8.48 3.00
CA LEU A 332 20.20 9.05 2.75
C LEU A 332 21.24 8.03 2.29
N ALA A 333 21.05 6.74 2.60
CA ALA A 333 21.90 5.66 2.11
C ALA A 333 21.86 5.52 0.57
N PHE A 334 20.87 6.12 -0.10
CA PHE A 334 20.69 6.04 -1.55
C PHE A 334 21.03 7.35 -2.27
N LYS A 335 22.26 7.85 -2.04
CA LYS A 335 22.72 9.13 -2.58
C LYS A 335 22.88 9.13 -4.11
N ASP A 336 23.18 7.99 -4.71
CA ASP A 336 23.06 7.77 -6.17
C ASP A 336 23.19 6.27 -6.50
N PRO A 337 22.09 5.53 -6.72
CA PRO A 337 22.16 4.07 -6.91
C PRO A 337 22.68 3.65 -8.30
N GLY A 338 23.07 4.60 -9.16
CA GLY A 338 23.42 4.32 -10.55
C GLY A 338 22.25 3.75 -11.35
N MET A 339 22.44 3.50 -12.65
CA MET A 339 21.34 3.06 -13.54
C MET A 339 20.72 1.71 -13.11
N LEU A 340 21.55 0.73 -12.74
CA LEU A 340 21.08 -0.60 -12.31
C LEU A 340 20.35 -0.56 -10.97
N GLY A 341 20.82 0.24 -10.00
CA GLY A 341 20.15 0.40 -8.73
C GLY A 341 18.83 1.17 -8.86
N ARG A 342 18.77 2.16 -9.77
CA ARG A 342 17.52 2.84 -10.13
C ARG A 342 16.50 1.87 -10.75
N PHE A 343 16.93 1.04 -11.69
CA PHE A 343 16.07 0.03 -12.33
C PHE A 343 15.53 -1.00 -11.32
N ARG A 344 16.38 -1.56 -10.46
CA ARG A 344 15.96 -2.51 -9.41
C ARG A 344 14.92 -1.90 -8.48
N ARG A 345 15.10 -0.64 -8.10
CA ARG A 345 14.18 0.07 -7.22
C ARG A 345 12.88 0.42 -7.91
N MET A 346 12.91 0.79 -9.19
CA MET A 346 11.70 0.96 -9.99
C MET A 346 10.90 -0.34 -10.08
N VAL A 347 11.53 -1.47 -10.40
CA VAL A 347 10.84 -2.77 -10.43
C VAL A 347 10.21 -3.09 -9.07
N ALA A 348 10.93 -2.86 -7.97
CA ALA A 348 10.40 -3.04 -6.62
C ALA A 348 9.23 -2.08 -6.31
N TYR A 349 9.32 -0.82 -6.72
CA TYR A 349 8.33 0.21 -6.47
C TYR A 349 7.05 0.03 -7.30
N THR A 350 7.18 -0.25 -8.60
CA THR A 350 6.04 -0.54 -9.49
C THR A 350 5.29 -1.81 -9.05
N GLN A 351 5.98 -2.80 -8.50
CA GLN A 351 5.33 -3.97 -7.89
C GLN A 351 4.55 -3.67 -6.61
N VAL A 352 4.77 -2.51 -5.98
CA VAL A 352 4.13 -2.05 -4.73
C VAL A 352 3.02 -1.03 -5.01
N THR A 353 3.15 -0.20 -6.05
CA THR A 353 2.24 0.93 -6.34
C THR A 353 1.32 0.74 -7.55
N ALA A 354 1.50 -0.30 -8.39
CA ALA A 354 0.70 -0.46 -9.60
C ALA A 354 -0.78 -0.87 -9.33
N PRO A 355 -1.79 -0.11 -9.84
CA PRO A 355 -3.21 -0.45 -10.05
C PRO A 355 -3.99 -1.29 -9.05
#